data_AF-A0A0S3TQG9-F1
#
_entry.id   AF-A0A0S3TQG9-F1
#
_cell.length_a   1.000
_cell.length_b   1.000
_cell.length_c   1.000
_cell.angle_alpha   90.00
_cell.angle_beta   90.00
_cell.angle_gamma   90.00
#
_symmetry.space_group_name_H-M   'P 1'
#
loop_
_entity.id
_entity.type
_entity.pdbx_description
1 polymer ?
#
loop_
_entity_poly.entity_id
_entity_poly.type
_entity_poly.pdbx_seq_one_letter_code
_entity_poly.pdbx_strand_id
1 'polypeptide(L)' 'MALIQTSGDRQSSDNPQIWTHLKNAIAASSGFQRWLLERDTQFQKLTLEQQVQRYLRETLENLAY' A
#
# COMPACT_ATOMS: atom_id res chain seq x y z
N MET A 1 -17.31 -10.65 28.11
CA MET A 1 -15.88 -10.29 28.32
C MET A 1 -15.22 -10.28 26.95
N ALA A 2 -14.98 -9.11 26.37
CA ALA A 2 -14.32 -9.00 25.07
C ALA A 2 -12.93 -8.39 25.30
N LEU A 3 -11.89 -9.24 25.25
CA LEU A 3 -10.50 -8.78 25.28
C LEU A 3 -10.20 -8.15 23.93
N ILE A 4 -10.26 -6.82 23.86
CA ILE A 4 -9.60 -6.07 22.81
C ILE A 4 -8.08 -6.26 22.97
N GLN A 5 -7.54 -7.27 22.28
CA GLN A 5 -6.10 -7.42 22.13
C GLN A 5 -5.61 -6.34 21.17
N THR A 6 -5.40 -5.13 21.68
CA THR A 6 -4.55 -4.13 21.04
C THR A 6 -3.10 -4.56 21.23
N SER A 7 -2.70 -5.57 20.46
CA SER A 7 -1.30 -5.95 20.30
C SER A 7 -0.59 -4.77 19.62
N GLY A 8 0.09 -3.98 20.43
CA GLY A 8 0.93 -2.88 19.96
C GLY A 8 2.05 -3.44 19.09
N ASP A 9 1.86 -3.39 17.77
CA ASP A 9 2.92 -3.60 16.80
C ASP A 9 3.82 -2.35 16.81
N ARG A 10 4.69 -2.29 17.83
CA ARG A 10 5.82 -1.37 17.91
C ARG A 10 7.11 -2.15 17.66
N GLN A 11 7.15 -2.93 16.59
CA GLN A 11 8.40 -3.49 16.07
C GLN A 11 8.71 -2.87 14.70
N SER A 12 9.00 -1.57 14.76
CA SER A 12 9.73 -0.85 13.73
C SER A 12 11.19 -1.36 13.70
N SER A 13 11.42 -2.47 13.00
CA SER A 13 12.74 -2.90 12.48
C SER A 13 12.52 -4.05 11.50
N ASP A 14 12.56 -3.74 10.20
CA ASP A 14 12.80 -4.72 9.12
C ASP A 14 11.91 -5.97 9.07
N ASN A 15 10.61 -5.84 9.34
CA ASN A 15 9.69 -6.96 9.19
C ASN A 15 9.14 -7.01 7.75
N PRO A 16 9.61 -7.91 6.86
CA PRO A 16 9.07 -8.05 5.51
C PRO A 16 7.57 -8.38 5.52
N GLN A 17 7.06 -8.91 6.63
CA GLN A 17 5.64 -9.14 6.86
C GLN A 17 4.85 -7.83 6.90
N ILE A 18 5.32 -6.80 7.62
CA ILE A 18 4.65 -5.49 7.70
C ILE A 18 4.55 -4.85 6.32
N TRP A 19 5.66 -4.87 5.56
CA TRP A 19 5.66 -4.36 4.18
C TRP A 19 4.68 -5.12 3.27
N THR A 20 4.61 -6.44 3.42
CA THR A 20 3.68 -7.29 2.66
C THR A 20 2.22 -6.97 3.00
N HIS A 21 1.90 -6.84 4.29
CA HIS A 21 0.56 -6.47 4.75
C HIS A 21 0.16 -5.07 4.25
N LEU A 22 1.07 -4.10 4.32
CA LEU A 22 0.82 -2.75 3.82
C LEU A 22 0.55 -2.73 2.31
N LYS A 23 1.38 -3.42 1.52
CA LYS A 23 1.17 -3.54 0.07
C LYS A 23 -0.21 -4.11 -0.25
N ASN A 24 -0.62 -5.18 0.43
CA ASN A 24 -1.92 -5.81 0.21
C ASN A 24 -3.08 -4.89 0.63
N ALA A 25 -2.95 -4.17 1.75
CA ALA A 25 -3.97 -3.21 2.19
C ALA A 25 -4.14 -2.05 1.19
N ILE A 26 -3.04 -1.53 0.64
CA ILE A 26 -3.07 -0.51 -0.41
C ILE A 26 -3.69 -1.10 -1.69
N ALA A 27 -3.29 -2.31 -2.10
CA ALA A 27 -3.83 -2.99 -3.28
C ALA A 27 -5.35 -3.17 -3.23
N ALA A 28 -5.88 -3.49 -2.04
CA ALA A 28 -7.29 -3.68 -1.78
C ALA A 28 -8.07 -2.36 -1.60
N SER A 29 -7.38 -1.23 -1.56
CA SER A 29 -8.02 0.08 -1.39
C SER A 29 -8.66 0.56 -2.70
N SER A 30 -9.85 1.14 -2.59
CA SER A 30 -10.60 1.67 -3.73
C SER A 30 -9.85 2.80 -4.46
N GLY A 31 -9.06 3.60 -3.75
CA GLY A 31 -8.22 4.65 -4.34
C GLY A 31 -7.14 4.07 -5.26
N PHE A 32 -6.43 3.03 -4.80
CA PHE A 32 -5.41 2.35 -5.60
C PHE A 32 -6.01 1.63 -6.81
N GLN A 33 -7.13 0.92 -6.64
CA GLN A 33 -7.78 0.20 -7.73
C GLN A 33 -8.27 1.14 -8.84
N ARG A 34 -8.85 2.29 -8.48
CA ARG A 34 -9.25 3.32 -9.45
C ARG A 34 -8.03 3.91 -10.15
N TRP A 35 -7.01 4.31 -9.39
CA TRP A 35 -5.76 4.82 -9.94
C TRP A 35 -5.11 3.83 -10.90
N LEU A 36 -5.10 2.52 -10.60
CA LEU A 36 -4.55 1.50 -11.47
C LEU A 36 -5.37 1.32 -12.76
N LEU A 37 -6.70 1.41 -12.67
CA LEU A 37 -7.61 1.28 -13.80
C LEU A 37 -7.54 2.47 -14.76
N GLU A 38 -7.27 3.67 -14.22
CA GLU A 38 -7.03 4.89 -15.00
C GLU A 38 -5.65 4.92 -15.65
N ARG A 39 -4.72 4.03 -15.24
CA ARG A 39 -3.36 3.94 -15.80
C ARG A 39 -3.27 2.96 -16.95
N ASP A 40 -2.25 3.17 -17.77
CA ASP A 40 -1.97 2.32 -18.92
C ASP A 40 -1.82 0.84 -18.53
N THR A 41 -2.26 -0.06 -19.41
CA THR A 41 -2.12 -1.52 -19.24
C THR A 41 -0.68 -1.97 -18.95
N GLN A 42 0.33 -1.18 -19.35
CA GLN A 42 1.73 -1.40 -18.99
C GLN A 42 1.97 -1.40 -17.47
N PHE A 43 1.22 -0.62 -16.70
CA PHE A 43 1.32 -0.58 -15.24
C PHE A 43 0.71 -1.82 -14.59
N GLN A 44 -0.35 -2.37 -15.17
CA GLN A 44 -0.94 -3.63 -14.71
C GLN A 44 0.00 -4.84 -14.92
N LYS A 45 0.94 -4.73 -15.87
CA LYS A 45 2.00 -5.75 -16.08
C LYS A 45 3.13 -5.69 -15.06
N LEU A 46 3.21 -4.62 -14.26
CA LEU A 46 4.24 -4.49 -13.23
C LEU A 46 3.89 -5.36 -12.02
N THR A 47 4.88 -5.73 -11.22
CA THR A 47 4.65 -6.38 -9.93
C THR A 47 3.85 -5.47 -8.98
N LEU A 48 3.10 -6.05 -8.05
CA LEU A 48 2.33 -5.29 -7.05
C LEU A 48 3.19 -4.26 -6.32
N GLU A 49 4.42 -4.61 -5.98
CA GLU A 49 5.36 -3.70 -5.30
C GLU A 49 5.67 -2.46 -6.14
N GLN A 50 5.97 -2.62 -7.43
CA GLN A 50 6.22 -1.51 -8.34
C GLN A 50 4.99 -0.62 -8.52
N GLN A 51 3.79 -1.21 -8.58
CA GLN A 51 2.54 -0.46 -8.69
C GLN A 51 2.29 0.36 -7.41
N VAL A 52 2.42 -0.28 -6.24
CA VAL A 52 2.25 0.38 -4.92
C VAL A 52 3.28 1.49 -4.73
N GLN A 53 4.54 1.26 -5.11
CA GLN A 53 5.60 2.27 -5.00
C GLN A 53 5.33 3.50 -5.88
N ARG A 54 4.84 3.30 -7.10
CA ARG A 54 4.46 4.41 -7.99
C ARG A 54 3.24 5.17 -7.48
N TYR A 55 2.22 4.46 -7.01
CA TYR A 55 1.04 5.08 -6.40
C TYR A 55 1.41 5.94 -5.19
N LEU A 56 2.23 5.40 -4.28
CA LEU A 56 2.73 6.13 -3.12
C LEU A 56 3.54 7.35 -3.53
N ARG A 57 4.45 7.21 -4.50
CA ARG A 57 5.26 8.32 -5.00
C ARG A 57 4.36 9.46 -5.51
N GLU A 58 3.43 9.16 -6.41
CA GLU A 58 2.53 10.17 -7.00
C GLU A 58 1.62 10.82 -5.95
N THR A 59 1.07 10.03 -5.02
CA THR A 59 0.21 10.56 -3.94
C THR A 59 0.97 11.40 -2.93
N LEU A 60 2.24 11.08 -2.66
CA LEU A 60 3.10 11.87 -1.78
C LEU A 60 3.61 13.15 -2.47
N GLU A 61 3.95 13.08 -3.76
CA GLU A 61 4.34 14.27 -4.55
C GLU A 61 3.19 15.29 -4.62
N ASN A 62 1.94 14.83 -4.70
CA ASN A 62 0.78 15.70 -4.76
C ASN A 62 0.39 16.34 -3.40
N LEU A 63 1.01 15.92 -2.30
CA LEU A 63 0.81 16.47 -0.95
C LEU A 63 1.99 17.35 -0.48
N ALA A 64 3.06 17.45 -1.28
CA ALA A 64 4.27 18.20 -0.94
C ALA A 64 4.27 19.67 -1.41
N TYR A 65 3.13 20.17 -1.90
CA TYR A 65 2.90 21.55 -2.32
C TYR A 65 1.95 22.26 -1.35
#